data_AF-A0A0G1Z824-F1
#
_entry.id   AF-A0A0G1Z824-F1
#
_cell.length_a   1.000
_cell.length_b   1.000
_cell.length_c   1.000
_cell.angle_alpha   90.00
_cell.angle_beta   90.00
_cell.angle_gamma   90.00
#
_symmetry.space_group_name_H-M   'P 1'
#
loop_
_entity.id
_entity.type
_entity.pdbx_description
1 polymer ?
#
loop_
_entity_poly.entity_id
_entity_poly.type
_entity_poly.pdbx_seq_one_letter_code
_entity_poly.pdbx_strand_id
1 'polypeptide(L)'
;MNTVYALGSVLLVSLISLAGLLTLSLSVERLRKYLFVLVSFAVGSLFGDAFLHLLPEAFETAGSMETVSIWVLVGIGLFFVLEKRRACTSGWLP
;
A
#
# COMPACT_ATOMS: atom_id res chain seq x y z
N MET A 1 -10.15 10.09 -28.91
CA MET A 1 -10.55 10.89 -27.72
C MET A 1 -9.97 10.36 -26.39
N ASN A 2 -9.07 9.35 -26.39
CA ASN A 2 -8.58 8.73 -25.14
C ASN A 2 -7.22 9.27 -24.65
N THR A 3 -6.36 9.71 -25.56
CA THR A 3 -4.98 10.12 -25.26
C THR A 3 -4.88 11.45 -24.52
N VAL A 4 -5.85 12.35 -24.72
CA VAL A 4 -5.89 13.65 -24.03
C VAL A 4 -6.18 13.47 -22.54
N TYR A 5 -7.06 12.52 -22.17
CA TYR A 5 -7.32 12.17 -20.77
C TYR A 5 -6.14 11.46 -20.11
N ALA A 6 -5.47 10.56 -20.82
CA ALA A 6 -4.26 9.89 -20.33
C ALA A 6 -3.14 10.91 -20.06
N LEU A 7 -2.88 11.82 -21.00
CA LEU A 7 -1.89 12.88 -20.84
C LEU A 7 -2.25 13.83 -19.69
N GLY A 8 -3.53 14.23 -19.58
CA GLY A 8 -4.01 15.06 -18.47
C GLY A 8 -3.85 14.41 -17.10
N SER A 9 -4.16 13.11 -16.99
CA SER A 9 -4.02 12.35 -15.73
C SER A 9 -2.56 12.24 -15.30
N VAL A 10 -1.65 11.92 -16.22
CA VAL A 10 -0.22 11.83 -15.90
C VAL A 10 0.35 13.18 -15.48
N LEU A 11 -0.05 14.27 -16.16
CA LEU A 11 0.35 15.63 -15.78
C LEU A 11 -0.12 16.00 -14.37
N LEU A 12 -1.37 15.67 -14.03
CA LEU A 12 -1.93 15.87 -12.69
C LEU A 12 -1.20 15.03 -11.63
N VAL A 13 -1.02 13.73 -11.87
CA VAL A 13 -0.33 12.84 -10.94
C VAL A 13 1.12 13.29 -10.72
N SER A 14 1.81 13.75 -11.77
CA SER A 14 3.16 14.30 -11.66
C SER A 14 3.20 15.59 -10.84
N LEU A 15 2.25 16.51 -11.03
CA LEU A 15 2.15 17.74 -10.24
C LEU A 15 1.88 17.44 -8.76
N ILE A 16 1.01 16.46 -8.48
CA ILE A 16 0.68 16.01 -7.12
C ILE A 16 1.91 15.39 -6.45
N SER A 17 2.64 14.52 -7.15
CA SER A 17 3.86 13.89 -6.63
C SER A 17 4.95 14.95 -6.36
N LEU A 18 5.10 15.93 -7.25
CA LEU A 18 6.03 17.04 -7.08
C LEU A 18 5.65 17.91 -5.87
N ALA A 19 4.37 18.24 -5.71
CA ALA A 19 3.87 19.00 -4.57
C ALA A 19 4.08 18.24 -3.24
N GLY A 20 3.85 16.92 -3.23
CA GLY A 20 4.14 16.05 -2.09
C GLY A 20 5.62 16.10 -1.71
N LEU A 21 6.51 15.98 -2.70
CA LEU A 21 7.96 15.99 -2.51
C LEU A 21 8.48 17.37 -2.06
N LEU A 22 7.97 18.47 -2.64
CA LEU A 22 8.31 19.84 -2.22
C LEU A 22 7.85 20.14 -0.79
N THR A 23 6.64 19.71 -0.43
CA THR A 23 6.11 19.81 0.94
C THR A 23 6.97 18.99 1.90
N LEU A 24 7.44 17.82 1.46
CA LEU A 24 8.35 16.95 2.20
C LEU A 24 9.68 17.64 2.50
N SER A 25 10.27 18.25 1.47
CA SER A 25 11.63 18.83 1.51
C SER A 25 11.72 20.11 2.33
N LEU A 26 10.63 20.88 2.46
CA LEU A 26 10.62 22.18 3.15
C LEU A 26 10.22 22.09 4.63
N SER A 27 9.60 21.00 5.08
CA SER A 27 8.92 20.98 6.39
C SER A 27 9.19 19.74 7.26
N VAL A 28 10.39 19.17 7.14
CA VAL A 28 10.84 17.89 7.74
C VAL A 28 10.37 17.68 9.19
N GLU A 29 10.45 18.68 10.08
CA GLU A 29 10.00 18.56 11.47
C GLU A 29 8.48 18.42 11.64
N ARG A 30 7.67 19.22 10.93
CA ARG A 30 6.19 19.15 11.03
C ARG A 30 5.63 17.97 10.25
N LEU A 31 6.30 17.64 9.15
CA LEU A 31 5.94 16.59 8.24
C LEU A 31 5.94 15.21 8.93
N ARG A 32 6.86 14.94 9.86
CA ARG A 32 6.93 13.64 10.53
C ARG A 32 5.59 13.24 11.19
N LYS A 33 4.84 14.23 11.70
CA LYS A 33 3.49 14.02 12.26
C LYS A 33 2.45 13.78 11.15
N TYR A 34 2.49 14.54 10.07
CA TYR A 34 1.59 14.37 8.92
C TYR A 34 1.83 13.05 8.18
N LEU A 35 3.08 12.63 8.00
CA LEU A 35 3.41 11.35 7.40
C LEU A 35 2.84 10.19 8.20
N PHE A 36 2.88 10.27 9.53
CA PHE A 36 2.26 9.23 10.35
C PHE A 36 0.76 9.13 10.09
N VAL A 37 0.07 10.28 9.95
CA VAL A 37 -1.37 10.33 9.61
C VAL A 37 -1.63 9.84 8.18
N LEU A 38 -0.83 10.26 7.20
CA LEU A 38 -0.92 9.87 5.79
C LEU A 38 -0.64 8.37 5.61
N VAL A 39 0.34 7.82 6.32
CA VAL A 39 0.65 6.39 6.30
C VAL A 39 -0.50 5.59 6.92
N SER A 40 -1.01 6.01 8.08
CA SER A 40 -2.20 5.38 8.67
C SER A 40 -3.43 5.46 7.74
N PHE A 41 -3.60 6.57 7.02
CA PHE A 41 -4.66 6.73 6.04
C PHE A 41 -4.47 5.80 4.83
N ALA A 42 -3.26 5.72 4.28
CA ALA A 42 -2.94 4.83 3.16
C ALA A 42 -3.13 3.35 3.52
N VAL A 43 -2.63 2.94 4.70
CA VAL A 43 -2.82 1.58 5.23
C VAL A 43 -4.31 1.31 5.48
N GLY A 44 -5.06 2.28 6.01
CA GLY A 44 -6.51 2.18 6.18
C GLY A 44 -7.27 2.01 4.85
N SER A 45 -6.91 2.78 3.83
CA SER A 45 -7.51 2.64 2.49
C SER A 45 -7.18 1.29 1.85
N LEU A 46 -5.94 0.80 2.01
CA LEU A 46 -5.52 -0.50 1.48
C LEU A 46 -6.24 -1.65 2.18
N PHE A 47 -6.37 -1.61 3.51
CA PHE A 47 -7.16 -2.60 4.25
C PHE A 47 -8.65 -2.51 3.90
N GLY A 48 -9.18 -1.30 3.69
CA GLY A 48 -10.56 -1.08 3.24
C GLY A 48 -10.83 -1.75 1.89
N ASP A 49 -9.97 -1.50 0.89
CA ASP A 49 -10.08 -2.14 -0.43
C ASP A 49 -9.93 -3.66 -0.34
N ALA A 50 -8.95 -4.13 0.42
CA ALA A 50 -8.70 -5.56 0.61
C ALA A 50 -9.86 -6.30 1.28
N PHE A 51 -10.49 -5.73 2.30
CA PHE A 51 -11.59 -6.39 3.03
C PHE A 51 -12.97 -6.15 2.44
N LEU A 52 -13.25 -4.96 1.94
CA LEU A 52 -14.59 -4.61 1.44
C LEU A 52 -14.81 -5.01 -0.01
N HIS A 53 -13.75 -5.07 -0.82
CA HIS A 53 -13.84 -5.38 -2.24
C HIS A 53 -13.19 -6.73 -2.57
N LEU A 54 -11.89 -6.86 -2.32
CA LEU A 54 -11.14 -8.06 -2.75
C LEU A 54 -11.56 -9.34 -2.01
N LEU A 55 -11.86 -9.25 -0.71
CA LEU A 55 -12.23 -10.41 0.10
C LEU A 55 -13.58 -11.03 -0.29
N PRO A 56 -14.70 -10.27 -0.40
CA PRO A 56 -15.97 -10.82 -0.87
C PRO A 56 -15.90 -11.28 -2.34
N GLU A 57 -15.20 -10.54 -3.20
CA GLU A 57 -15.04 -10.90 -4.61
C GLU A 57 -14.27 -12.23 -4.78
N ALA A 58 -13.25 -12.47 -3.96
CA ALA A 58 -12.53 -13.75 -3.96
C ALA A 58 -13.43 -14.92 -3.54
N PHE A 59 -14.35 -14.72 -2.59
CA PHE A 59 -15.30 -15.76 -2.19
C PHE A 59 -16.37 -16.03 -3.26
N GLU A 60 -16.86 -14.99 -3.96
CA GLU A 60 -17.81 -15.15 -5.06
C GLU A 60 -17.16 -15.82 -6.29
N THR A 61 -15.92 -15.46 -6.62
CA THR A 61 -15.25 -15.92 -7.84
C THR A 61 -14.66 -17.32 -7.70
N ALA A 62 -14.09 -17.66 -6.53
CA ALA A 62 -13.39 -18.92 -6.34
C ALA A 62 -14.27 -20.06 -5.79
N GLY A 63 -15.51 -19.77 -5.38
CA GLY A 63 -16.58 -20.72 -5.00
C GLY A 63 -16.30 -21.66 -3.81
N SER A 64 -15.04 -21.81 -3.40
CA SER A 64 -14.57 -22.69 -2.33
C SER A 64 -13.91 -21.85 -1.25
N MET A 65 -14.65 -21.61 -0.15
CA MET A 65 -14.17 -20.86 1.03
C MET A 65 -12.82 -21.35 1.55
N GLU A 66 -12.57 -22.66 1.43
CA GLU A 66 -11.32 -23.30 1.85
C GLU A 66 -10.11 -22.80 1.04
N THR A 67 -10.22 -22.80 -0.30
CA THR A 67 -9.14 -22.39 -1.20
C THR A 67 -8.76 -20.93 -0.98
N VAL A 68 -9.75 -20.05 -0.89
CA VAL A 68 -9.53 -18.61 -0.66
C VAL A 68 -8.83 -18.38 0.69
N SER A 69 -9.28 -19.04 1.75
CA SER A 69 -8.69 -18.92 3.08
C SER A 69 -7.23 -19.39 3.11
N ILE A 70 -6.92 -20.50 2.42
CA ILE A 70 -5.54 -21.01 2.29
C ILE A 70 -4.68 -19.99 1.55
N TRP A 71 -5.15 -19.42 0.44
CA TRP A 71 -4.38 -18.42 -0.32
C TRP A 71 -4.12 -17.14 0.48
N VAL A 72 -5.10 -16.67 1.26
CA VAL A 72 -4.92 -15.51 2.17
C VAL A 72 -3.86 -15.82 3.23
N LEU A 73 -3.94 -17.00 3.86
CA LEU A 73 -2.94 -17.44 4.84
C LEU A 73 -1.53 -17.58 4.24
N VAL A 74 -1.43 -18.10 3.02
CA VAL A 74 -0.17 -18.20 2.28
C VAL A 74 0.39 -16.81 1.98
N GLY A 75 -0.44 -15.85 1.57
CA GLY A 75 -0.03 -14.46 1.32
C GLY A 75 0.51 -13.77 2.57
N ILE A 76 -0.20 -13.90 3.70
CA ILE A 76 0.25 -13.37 4.99
C ILE A 76 1.55 -14.07 5.45
N GLY A 77 1.62 -15.40 5.32
CA GLY A 77 2.80 -16.20 5.67
C GLY A 77 4.03 -15.84 4.84
N LEU A 78 3.86 -15.63 3.54
CA LEU A 78 4.93 -15.17 2.65
C LEU A 78 5.45 -13.79 3.07
N PHE A 79 4.54 -12.86 3.39
CA PHE A 79 4.92 -11.52 3.86
C PHE A 79 5.71 -11.58 5.18
N PHE A 80 5.30 -12.45 6.10
CA PHE A 80 6.00 -12.69 7.36
C PHE A 80 7.42 -13.23 7.15
N VAL A 81 7.60 -14.17 6.20
CA VAL A 81 8.94 -14.66 5.83
C VAL A 81 9.78 -13.54 5.24
N LEU A 82 9.22 -12.71 4.33
CA LEU A 82 9.93 -11.57 3.74
C LEU A 82 10.39 -10.56 4.80
N GLU A 83 9.54 -10.27 5.79
CA GLU A 83 9.89 -9.39 6.90
C GLU A 83 11.00 -9.99 7.77
N LYS A 84 10.88 -11.27 8.14
CA LYS A 84 11.89 -11.99 8.93
C LYS A 84 13.25 -12.05 8.22
N ARG A 85 13.25 -12.16 6.89
CA ARG A 85 14.47 -12.18 6.07
C ARG A 85 15.18 -10.83 6.04
N ARG A 86 14.44 -9.71 6.01
CA ARG A 86 15.04 -8.36 6.13
C ARG A 86 15.60 -8.09 7.53
N ALA A 87 14.91 -8.53 8.57
CA ALA A 87 15.35 -8.35 9.97
C ALA A 87 16.64 -9.12 10.31
N CYS A 88 16.96 -10.19 9.58
CA CYS A 88 18.16 -10.99 9.82
C CYS A 88 19.42 -10.44 9.09
N THR A 89 19.25 -9.50 8.15
CA THR A 89 20.35 -8.84 7.43
C THR A 89 20.89 -7.62 8.18
N SER A 90 20.10 -6.98 9.05
CA SER A 90 20.61 -6.01 10.01
C SER A 90 21.22 -6.78 11.19
N GLY A 91 22.50 -7.12 11.07
CA GLY A 91 23.26 -7.65 12.19
C GLY A 91 23.00 -6.82 13.43
N TRP A 92 22.62 -7.50 14.50
CA TRP A 92 23.25 -7.34 15.82
C TRP A 92 24.00 -6.02 15.96
N LEU A 93 23.29 -4.96 16.34
CA LEU A 93 23.90 -3.80 16.96
C LEU A 93 23.28 -3.74 18.36
N PRO A 94 24.14 -3.72 19.39
CA PRO A 94 24.18 -4.67 20.51
C PRO A 94 22.97 -4.64 21.44
#